data_AF-A0A3C0IX65-F1
#
_entry.id   AF-A0A3C0IX65-F1
#
_cell.length_a   1.000
_cell.length_b   1.000
_cell.length_c   1.000
_cell.angle_alpha   90.00
_cell.angle_beta   90.00
_cell.angle_gamma   90.00
#
_symmetry.space_group_name_H-M   'P 1'
#
loop_
_entity.id
_entity.type
_entity.pdbx_description
1 polymer ?
#
loop_
_entity_poly.entity_id
_entity_poly.type
_entity_poly.pdbx_seq_one_letter_code
_entity_poly.pdbx_strand_id
1 'polypeptide(L)'
;LKLEGANPTGSFKDRGMTAAISKALADGARVVICASTGNTSASAAAYAARAGLRCVVVIPDGAIAMGKLAQAIAHGAEVVPIRGNFDRALSIVREMADAGLATLVNSVNPWRIEGQKTAAFEIVDQLGSGLAGSASAGAAAGA
;
A
#
# COMPACT_ATOMS: atom_id res chain seq x y z
N LEU A 1 15.99 -1.82 14.38
CA LEU A 1 15.50 -1.84 12.98
C LEU A 1 14.04 -2.30 12.98
N LYS A 2 13.13 -1.61 12.29
CA LYS A 2 11.74 -2.08 12.09
C LYS A 2 11.65 -2.86 10.78
N LEU A 3 11.43 -4.18 10.85
CA LEU A 3 11.56 -5.09 9.72
C LEU A 3 10.26 -5.18 8.90
N GLU A 4 9.93 -4.14 8.15
CA GLU A 4 8.73 -4.09 7.29
C GLU A 4 8.81 -4.99 6.04
N GLY A 5 9.99 -5.54 5.75
CA GLY A 5 10.18 -6.53 4.69
C GLY A 5 9.67 -7.93 5.06
N ALA A 6 9.29 -8.17 6.32
CA ALA A 6 8.72 -9.44 6.78
C ALA A 6 7.18 -9.50 6.69
N ASN A 7 6.54 -8.43 6.19
CA ASN A 7 5.11 -8.42 5.94
C ASN A 7 4.73 -9.39 4.79
N PRO A 8 3.44 -9.79 4.65
CA PRO A 8 3.02 -10.87 3.75
C PRO A 8 3.49 -10.77 2.30
N THR A 9 3.56 -9.56 1.72
CA THR A 9 4.05 -9.35 0.34
C THR A 9 5.52 -8.94 0.28
N GLY A 10 6.21 -9.01 1.41
CA GLY A 10 7.59 -8.58 1.58
C GLY A 10 7.77 -7.06 1.64
N SER A 11 6.75 -6.28 2.02
CA SER A 11 6.89 -4.82 2.01
C SER A 11 6.03 -4.07 3.03
N PHE A 12 6.43 -2.84 3.37
CA PHE A 12 5.64 -1.92 4.22
C PHE A 12 4.28 -1.53 3.61
N LYS A 13 4.06 -1.78 2.31
CA LYS A 13 2.82 -1.40 1.62
C LYS A 13 1.60 -2.12 2.20
N ASP A 14 1.82 -3.30 2.78
CA ASP A 14 0.82 -4.17 3.38
C ASP A 14 0.02 -3.51 4.49
N ARG A 15 0.68 -2.68 5.31
CA ARG A 15 0.03 -1.90 6.36
C ARG A 15 -1.07 -1.00 5.81
N GLY A 16 -0.74 -0.26 4.75
CA GLY A 16 -1.73 0.62 4.12
C GLY A 16 -2.77 -0.16 3.33
N MET A 17 -2.35 -1.24 2.68
CA MET A 17 -3.23 -1.97 1.78
C MET A 17 -4.30 -2.75 2.54
N THR A 18 -3.97 -3.34 3.70
CA THR A 18 -4.98 -4.00 4.53
C THR A 18 -6.11 -3.06 4.92
N ALA A 19 -5.79 -1.82 5.31
CA ALA A 19 -6.78 -0.81 5.66
C ALA A 19 -7.60 -0.35 4.44
N ALA A 20 -6.94 -0.05 3.32
CA ALA A 20 -7.61 0.41 2.10
C ALA A 20 -8.54 -0.64 1.49
N ILE A 21 -8.11 -1.91 1.45
CA ILE A 21 -8.94 -3.01 0.93
C ILE A 21 -10.09 -3.33 1.87
N SER A 22 -9.87 -3.33 3.19
CA SER A 22 -10.95 -3.53 4.17
C SER A 22 -12.01 -2.44 4.03
N LYS A 23 -11.60 -1.18 3.86
CA LYS A 23 -12.54 -0.09 3.62
C LYS A 23 -13.27 -0.24 2.28
N ALA A 24 -12.56 -0.57 1.21
CA ALA A 24 -13.18 -0.79 -0.09
C ALA A 24 -14.27 -1.88 -0.02
N LEU A 25 -13.97 -3.00 0.64
CA LEU A 25 -14.94 -4.07 0.87
C LEU A 25 -16.14 -3.60 1.70
N ALA A 26 -15.91 -2.85 2.78
CA ALA A 26 -16.96 -2.29 3.62
C ALA A 26 -17.88 -1.32 2.84
N ASP A 27 -17.32 -0.61 1.86
CA ASP A 27 -18.06 0.30 0.96
C ASP A 27 -18.76 -0.43 -0.20
N GLY A 28 -18.70 -1.77 -0.23
CA GLY A 28 -19.35 -2.58 -1.25
C GLY A 28 -18.59 -2.62 -2.59
N ALA A 29 -17.32 -2.23 -2.63
CA ALA A 29 -16.50 -2.32 -3.82
C ALA A 29 -16.45 -3.77 -4.33
N ARG A 30 -16.35 -3.91 -5.66
CA ARG A 30 -16.13 -5.20 -6.33
C ARG A 30 -14.80 -5.26 -7.07
N VAL A 31 -14.23 -4.08 -7.36
CA VAL A 31 -13.01 -3.88 -8.10
C VAL A 31 -12.17 -2.84 -7.38
N VAL A 32 -10.89 -3.13 -7.20
CA VAL A 32 -9.87 -2.16 -6.82
C VAL A 32 -8.90 -1.97 -7.97
N ILE A 33 -8.38 -0.75 -8.09
CA ILE A 33 -7.52 -0.38 -9.20
C ILE A 33 -6.28 0.38 -8.72
N CYS A 34 -5.14 0.13 -9.37
CA CYS A 34 -3.95 0.92 -9.15
C CYS A 34 -3.09 1.09 -10.42
N ALA A 35 -2.33 2.18 -10.45
CA ALA A 35 -1.25 2.38 -11.41
C ALA A 35 0.09 2.16 -10.68
N SER A 36 0.67 0.97 -10.79
CA SER A 36 1.96 0.61 -10.21
C SER A 36 2.50 -0.71 -10.75
N THR A 37 3.81 -0.84 -10.84
CA THR A 37 4.48 -2.08 -11.26
C THR A 37 5.23 -2.78 -10.13
N GLY A 38 5.11 -2.34 -8.88
CA GLY A 38 5.95 -2.84 -7.78
C GLY A 38 5.15 -3.21 -6.54
N ASN A 39 5.74 -3.05 -5.35
CA ASN A 39 5.15 -3.48 -4.08
C ASN A 39 3.71 -2.98 -3.84
N THR A 40 3.31 -1.84 -4.42
CA THR A 40 1.92 -1.38 -4.33
C THR A 40 0.95 -2.32 -5.06
N SER A 41 1.25 -2.74 -6.29
CA SER A 41 0.36 -3.64 -7.04
C SER A 41 0.43 -5.07 -6.51
N ALA A 42 1.59 -5.52 -6.03
CA ALA A 42 1.72 -6.80 -5.34
C ALA A 42 0.84 -6.88 -4.09
N SER A 43 0.96 -5.87 -3.20
CA SER A 43 0.13 -5.74 -2.01
C SER A 43 -1.35 -5.60 -2.36
N ALA A 44 -1.70 -4.76 -3.34
CA ALA A 44 -3.09 -4.59 -3.77
C ALA A 44 -3.70 -5.93 -4.22
N ALA A 45 -3.00 -6.67 -5.06
CA ALA A 45 -3.45 -7.96 -5.57
C ALA A 45 -3.62 -8.99 -4.44
N ALA A 46 -2.63 -9.12 -3.55
CA ALA A 46 -2.67 -10.07 -2.45
C ALA A 46 -3.87 -9.83 -1.51
N TYR A 47 -4.07 -8.59 -1.09
CA TYR A 47 -5.17 -8.26 -0.17
C TYR A 47 -6.53 -8.26 -0.87
N ALA A 48 -6.61 -7.82 -2.13
CA ALA A 48 -7.85 -7.92 -2.92
C ALA A 48 -8.28 -9.38 -3.11
N ALA A 49 -7.34 -10.28 -3.45
CA ALA A 49 -7.60 -11.71 -3.56
C ALA A 49 -8.11 -12.28 -2.24
N ARG A 50 -7.49 -11.90 -1.11
CA ARG A 50 -7.94 -12.31 0.23
C ARG A 50 -9.36 -11.85 0.56
N ALA A 51 -9.76 -10.67 0.06
CA ALA A 51 -11.06 -10.05 0.25
C ALA A 51 -12.12 -10.45 -0.80
N GLY A 52 -11.75 -11.26 -1.81
CA GLY A 52 -12.65 -11.62 -2.91
C GLY A 52 -12.96 -10.47 -3.87
N LEU A 53 -12.08 -9.46 -3.95
CA LEU A 53 -12.19 -8.33 -4.86
C LEU A 53 -11.34 -8.54 -6.11
N ARG A 54 -11.80 -8.05 -7.26
CA ARG A 54 -10.97 -8.00 -8.47
C ARG A 54 -9.91 -6.91 -8.32
N CYS A 55 -8.68 -7.18 -8.72
CA CYS A 55 -7.57 -6.21 -8.70
C CYS A 55 -7.10 -5.90 -10.11
N VAL A 56 -7.26 -4.65 -10.55
CA VAL A 56 -6.81 -4.17 -11.86
C VAL A 56 -5.53 -3.33 -11.70
N VAL A 57 -4.52 -3.64 -12.51
CA VAL A 57 -3.22 -2.95 -12.51
C VAL A 57 -3.00 -2.31 -13.88
N VAL A 58 -3.15 -0.99 -13.94
CA VAL A 58 -2.99 -0.22 -15.19
C VAL A 58 -1.54 0.25 -15.33
N ILE A 59 -0.93 -0.06 -16.47
CA ILE A 59 0.48 0.21 -16.71
C ILE A 59 0.74 0.73 -18.13
N PRO A 60 1.78 1.54 -18.36
CA PRO A 60 2.25 1.86 -19.71
C PRO A 60 2.67 0.60 -20.49
N ASP A 61 2.35 0.56 -21.78
CA ASP A 61 2.82 -0.46 -22.70
C ASP A 61 4.34 -0.35 -22.93
N GLY A 62 5.00 -1.49 -23.20
CA GLY A 62 6.31 -1.50 -23.87
C GLY A 62 7.61 -1.39 -23.06
N ALA A 63 7.63 -1.42 -21.71
CA ALA A 63 8.92 -1.37 -20.99
C ALA A 63 8.94 -1.94 -19.56
N ILE A 64 7.96 -2.77 -19.18
CA ILE A 64 7.90 -3.28 -17.80
C ILE A 64 8.41 -4.71 -17.75
N ALA A 65 9.55 -4.89 -17.06
CA ALA A 65 10.08 -6.20 -16.76
C ALA A 65 9.02 -7.02 -16.02
N MET A 66 8.63 -8.16 -16.59
CA MET A 66 7.61 -9.06 -16.02
C MET A 66 7.92 -9.45 -14.57
N GLY A 67 9.21 -9.57 -14.21
CA GLY A 67 9.63 -9.85 -12.84
C GLY A 67 9.11 -8.83 -11.80
N LYS A 68 8.87 -7.58 -12.20
CA LYS A 68 8.30 -6.56 -11.29
C LYS A 68 6.82 -6.81 -11.01
N LEU A 69 6.10 -7.41 -11.95
CA LEU A 69 4.66 -7.71 -11.86
C LEU A 69 4.38 -9.14 -11.38
N ALA A 70 5.39 -10.00 -11.32
CA ALA A 70 5.24 -11.43 -11.05
C ALA A 70 4.38 -11.71 -9.80
N GLN A 71 4.60 -10.98 -8.70
CA GLN A 71 3.84 -11.17 -7.47
C GLN A 71 2.36 -10.73 -7.61
N ALA A 72 2.10 -9.61 -8.29
CA ALA A 72 0.74 -9.15 -8.53
C ALA A 72 -0.04 -10.15 -9.40
N ILE A 73 0.60 -10.67 -10.45
CA ILE A 73 0.03 -11.69 -11.34
C ILE A 73 -0.20 -13.01 -10.58
N ALA A 74 0.74 -13.43 -9.74
CA ALA A 74 0.60 -14.62 -8.91
C ALA A 74 -0.58 -14.53 -7.94
N HIS A 75 -0.94 -13.32 -7.51
CA HIS A 75 -2.13 -13.04 -6.71
C HIS A 75 -3.40 -12.75 -7.55
N GLY A 76 -3.36 -12.97 -8.87
CA GLY A 76 -4.53 -12.87 -9.74
C GLY A 76 -4.87 -11.45 -10.22
N ALA A 77 -3.90 -10.52 -10.21
CA ALA A 77 -4.13 -9.19 -10.77
C ALA A 77 -4.39 -9.23 -12.29
N GLU A 78 -5.40 -8.47 -12.72
CA GLU A 78 -5.66 -8.18 -14.13
C GLU A 78 -4.77 -7.01 -14.58
N VAL A 79 -3.72 -7.31 -15.35
CA VAL A 79 -2.79 -6.30 -15.84
C VAL A 79 -3.29 -5.72 -17.15
N VAL A 80 -3.52 -4.41 -17.19
CA VAL A 80 -4.02 -3.68 -18.35
C VAL A 80 -2.94 -2.75 -18.89
N PRO A 81 -2.24 -3.13 -19.98
CA PRO A 81 -1.31 -2.24 -20.66
C PRO A 81 -2.07 -1.14 -21.42
N ILE A 82 -1.56 0.09 -21.35
CA ILE A 82 -2.12 1.26 -22.05
C ILE A 82 -1.04 1.99 -22.85
N ARG A 83 -1.43 2.57 -23.99
CA ARG A 83 -0.56 3.49 -24.72
C ARG A 83 -0.41 4.78 -23.92
N GLY A 84 0.84 5.19 -23.65
CA GLY A 84 1.15 6.41 -22.93
C GLY A 84 2.23 6.19 -21.87
N ASN A 85 2.27 7.08 -20.88
CA ASN A 85 3.23 7.06 -19.78
C ASN A 85 2.54 6.82 -18.43
N PHE A 86 3.32 6.85 -17.34
CA PHE A 86 2.80 6.64 -15.99
C PHE A 86 1.71 7.65 -15.61
N ASP A 87 1.86 8.92 -15.98
CA ASP A 87 0.87 9.96 -15.69
C ASP A 87 -0.46 9.66 -16.38
N ARG A 88 -0.42 9.16 -17.62
CA ARG A 88 -1.65 8.72 -18.31
C ARG A 88 -2.29 7.53 -17.60
N ALA A 89 -1.51 6.54 -17.15
CA ALA A 89 -2.04 5.43 -16.36
C ALA A 89 -2.67 5.94 -15.05
N LEU A 90 -2.03 6.89 -14.36
CA LEU A 90 -2.55 7.48 -13.13
C LEU A 90 -3.84 8.28 -13.37
N SER A 91 -3.95 9.00 -14.50
CA SER A 91 -5.17 9.69 -14.91
C SER A 91 -6.32 8.70 -15.10
N ILE A 92 -6.10 7.62 -15.86
CA ILE A 92 -7.12 6.60 -16.13
C ILE A 92 -7.65 5.97 -14.84
N VAL A 93 -6.77 5.58 -13.92
CA VAL A 93 -7.24 4.95 -12.66
C VAL A 93 -7.99 5.92 -11.75
N ARG A 94 -7.71 7.23 -11.84
CA ARG A 94 -8.50 8.27 -11.15
C ARG A 94 -9.85 8.47 -11.82
N GLU A 95 -9.88 8.63 -13.14
CA GLU A 95 -11.12 8.75 -13.91
C GLU A 95 -12.08 7.57 -13.65
N MET A 96 -11.56 6.34 -13.60
CA MET A 96 -12.35 5.16 -13.26
C MET A 96 -12.90 5.16 -11.83
N ALA A 97 -12.13 5.72 -10.89
CA ALA A 97 -12.57 5.84 -9.50
C ALA A 97 -13.61 6.94 -9.32
N ASP A 98 -13.43 8.08 -9.97
CA ASP A 98 -14.37 9.20 -9.96
C ASP A 98 -15.71 8.80 -10.63
N ALA A 99 -15.66 7.92 -11.63
CA ALA A 99 -16.84 7.32 -12.25
C ALA A 99 -17.51 6.22 -11.41
N GLY A 100 -16.96 5.87 -10.24
CA GLY A 100 -17.50 4.82 -9.36
C GLY A 100 -17.32 3.39 -9.89
N LEU A 101 -16.44 3.18 -10.87
CA LEU A 101 -16.23 1.87 -11.50
C LEU A 101 -15.25 0.97 -10.72
N ALA A 102 -14.35 1.57 -9.95
CA ALA A 102 -13.38 0.86 -9.12
C ALA A 102 -12.88 1.74 -7.96
N THR A 103 -12.39 1.14 -6.89
CA THR A 103 -11.75 1.88 -5.79
C THR A 103 -10.26 2.06 -6.06
N LEU A 104 -9.80 3.32 -6.15
CA LEU A 104 -8.38 3.63 -6.31
C LEU A 104 -7.59 3.34 -5.03
N VAL A 105 -6.55 2.50 -5.12
CA VAL A 105 -5.69 2.11 -3.98
C VAL A 105 -4.22 2.54 -4.14
N ASN A 106 -3.95 3.54 -4.98
CA ASN A 106 -2.65 4.23 -5.03
C ASN A 106 -2.34 4.96 -3.72
N SER A 107 -1.12 5.50 -3.57
CA SER A 107 -0.65 6.16 -2.34
C SER A 107 -1.51 7.35 -1.88
N VAL A 108 -2.29 7.95 -2.78
CA VAL A 108 -3.23 9.05 -2.47
C VAL A 108 -4.47 8.59 -1.71
N ASN A 109 -4.71 7.28 -1.59
CA ASN A 109 -5.83 6.75 -0.83
C ASN A 109 -5.62 7.01 0.68
N PRO A 110 -6.54 7.73 1.36
CA PRO A 110 -6.35 8.15 2.75
C PRO A 110 -6.22 6.97 3.71
N TRP A 111 -6.93 5.87 3.46
CA TRP A 111 -6.89 4.66 4.29
C TRP A 111 -5.52 3.97 4.27
N ARG A 112 -4.73 4.19 3.21
CA ARG A 112 -3.36 3.68 3.18
C ARG A 112 -2.47 4.39 4.19
N ILE A 113 -2.67 5.69 4.40
CA ILE A 113 -1.92 6.46 5.39
C ILE A 113 -2.31 6.03 6.80
N GLU A 114 -3.62 5.82 7.03
CA GLU A 114 -4.15 5.31 8.29
C GLU A 114 -3.61 3.92 8.64
N GLY A 115 -3.43 3.04 7.66
CA GLY A 115 -2.77 1.77 7.88
C GLY A 115 -1.26 1.91 8.12
N GLN A 116 -0.57 2.72 7.33
CA GLN A 116 0.90 2.87 7.41
C GLN A 116 1.38 3.49 8.72
N LYS A 117 0.64 4.46 9.30
CA LYS A 117 1.03 5.11 10.55
C LYS A 117 1.14 4.14 11.73
N THR A 118 0.49 2.97 11.66
CA THR A 118 0.59 1.93 12.70
C THR A 118 2.02 1.45 12.94
N ALA A 119 2.90 1.53 11.93
CA ALA A 119 4.32 1.24 12.12
C ALA A 119 4.97 2.16 13.16
N ALA A 120 4.57 3.44 13.20
CA ALA A 120 5.10 4.40 14.16
C ALA A 120 4.60 4.11 15.58
N PHE A 121 3.32 3.77 15.74
CA PHE A 121 2.78 3.35 17.04
C PHE A 121 3.50 2.10 17.56
N GLU A 122 3.69 1.08 16.71
CA GLU A 122 4.43 -0.11 17.10
C GLU A 122 5.88 0.19 17.48
N ILE A 123 6.55 1.14 16.82
CA ILE A 123 7.92 1.55 17.19
C ILE A 123 7.92 2.20 18.58
N VAL A 124 6.99 3.10 18.86
CA VAL A 124 6.86 3.76 20.18
C VAL A 124 6.58 2.71 21.26
N ASP A 125 5.64 1.78 21.01
CA ASP A 125 5.29 0.74 21.96
C ASP A 125 6.48 -0.21 22.23
N GLN A 126 7.25 -0.57 21.18
CA GLN A 126 8.38 -1.49 21.30
C GLN A 126 9.64 -0.88 21.93
N LEU A 127 9.85 0.44 21.76
CA LEU A 127 11.01 1.15 22.35
C LEU A 127 10.67 1.83 23.69
N GLY A 128 9.39 1.91 24.05
CA GLY A 128 8.89 2.66 25.20
C GLY A 128 8.83 4.18 24.96
N SER A 129 8.37 4.92 25.97
CA SER A 129 8.22 6.40 25.92
C SER A 129 9.55 7.18 25.87
N GLY A 130 10.70 6.49 25.86
CA GLY A 130 12.04 7.09 25.86
C GLY A 130 12.46 7.79 24.56
N LEU A 131 11.60 7.82 23.53
CA LEU A 131 11.80 8.63 22.33
C LEU A 131 11.65 10.14 22.59
N ALA A 132 11.10 10.53 23.75
CA ALA A 132 11.26 11.88 24.27
C ALA A 132 12.68 12.03 24.83
N GLY A 133 13.64 12.32 23.97
CA GLY A 133 14.97 12.85 24.27
C GLY A 133 15.70 12.24 25.47
N SER A 134 16.78 11.53 25.22
CA SER A 134 17.88 11.45 26.19
C SER A 134 18.49 12.85 26.40
N ALA A 135 17.80 13.72 27.14
CA ALA A 135 18.45 14.71 27.95
C ALA A 135 18.98 13.95 29.17
N SER A 136 20.26 13.64 29.14
CA SER A 136 20.99 13.19 30.32
C SER A 136 20.81 14.22 31.42
N ALA A 137 19.86 13.99 32.34
CA ALA A 137 19.85 14.65 33.63
C ALA A 137 20.98 14.04 34.46
N GLY A 138 22.20 14.49 34.18
CA GLY A 138 23.25 14.47 35.18
C GLY A 138 22.84 15.44 36.28
N ALA A 139 22.08 14.95 37.26
CA ALA A 139 21.87 15.64 38.53
C ALA A 139 22.51 14.77 39.61
N ALA A 140 23.80 15.00 39.80
CA ALA A 140 24.43 14.74 41.08
C ALA A 140 23.83 15.71 42.12
N ALA A 141 23.11 15.16 43.11
CA ALA A 141 22.83 15.72 44.43
C ALA A 141 22.15 14.58 45.20
N GLY A 142 22.69 14.01 46.28
CA GLY A 142 23.32 14.67 47.41
C GLY A 142 22.35 14.63 48.58
N ALA A 143 22.31 13.50 49.29
CA ALA A 143 21.97 13.30 50.71
C ALA A 143 21.93 11.81 51.01
#